data_AF-A0A1X7MNX9-F1
#
_entry.id   AF-A0A1X7MNX9-F1
#
_cell.length_a   1.000
_cell.length_b   1.000
_cell.length_c   1.000
_cell.angle_alpha   90.00
_cell.angle_beta   90.00
_cell.angle_gamma   90.00
#
_symmetry.space_group_name_H-M   'P 1'
#
loop_
_entity.id
_entity.type
_entity.pdbx_description
1 polymer ?
#
loop_
_entity_poly.entity_id
_entity_poly.type
_entity_poly.pdbx_seq_one_letter_code
_entity_poly.pdbx_strand_id
1 'polypeptide(L)'
;MSRYAITVTGSDGRFDPDAAIGYDPPLRTLFLQAFPDGTGDDIALWLGTSDRQFETINALHTAAQSRGFDFMPLPHDIAAQLPEDLAQEASGPPHDGPLAELLRRLQSK
;
A
#
# COMPACT_ATOMS: atom_id res chain seq x y z
N MET A 1 9.74 -2.99 -3.23
CA MET A 1 8.57 -2.11 -3.16
C MET A 1 8.00 -2.04 -4.55
N SER A 2 6.94 -2.79 -4.77
CA SER A 2 6.15 -2.68 -6.00
C SER A 2 5.23 -1.48 -5.94
N ARG A 3 5.00 -0.85 -7.09
CA ARG A 3 4.12 0.31 -7.24
C ARG A 3 3.51 0.31 -8.62
N TYR A 4 2.18 0.40 -8.67
CA TYR A 4 1.39 0.41 -9.89
C TYR A 4 0.46 1.61 -9.90
N ALA A 5 0.31 2.23 -11.07
CA ALA A 5 -0.66 3.28 -11.29
C ALA A 5 -2.05 2.66 -11.49
N ILE A 6 -3.04 3.18 -10.77
CA ILE A 6 -4.44 2.78 -10.83
C ILE A 6 -5.34 4.00 -10.76
N THR A 7 -6.62 3.80 -11.04
CA THR A 7 -7.63 4.85 -10.87
C THR A 7 -8.35 4.67 -9.53
N VAL A 8 -8.43 5.73 -8.75
CA VAL A 8 -9.26 5.81 -7.53
C VAL A 8 -10.41 6.76 -7.81
N THR A 9 -11.64 6.34 -7.50
CA THR A 9 -12.86 7.13 -7.61
C THR A 9 -13.39 7.46 -6.21
N GLY A 10 -13.75 8.71 -5.99
CA GLY A 10 -14.42 9.22 -4.79
C GLY A 10 -15.93 9.27 -4.98
N SER A 11 -16.66 9.07 -3.88
CA SER A 11 -18.13 9.13 -3.84
C SER A 11 -18.73 10.50 -4.21
N ASP A 12 -17.93 11.55 -4.17
CA ASP A 12 -18.25 12.92 -4.56
C ASP A 12 -18.02 13.20 -6.06
N GLY A 13 -17.69 12.17 -6.84
CA GLY A 13 -17.43 12.27 -8.28
C GLY A 13 -16.02 12.73 -8.64
N ARG A 14 -15.16 12.94 -7.64
CA ARG A 14 -13.73 13.16 -7.86
C ARG A 14 -13.04 11.84 -8.16
N PHE A 15 -11.96 11.86 -8.91
CA PHE A 15 -11.16 10.67 -9.15
C PHE A 15 -9.70 11.07 -9.39
N ASP A 16 -8.80 10.18 -9.03
CA ASP A 16 -7.38 10.29 -9.32
C ASP A 16 -7.00 9.17 -10.30
N PRO A 17 -6.71 9.49 -11.57
CA PRO A 17 -6.32 8.51 -12.57
C PRO A 17 -4.88 8.00 -12.38
N ASP A 18 -4.07 8.70 -11.58
CA ASP A 18 -2.64 8.43 -11.36
C ASP A 18 -2.35 7.99 -9.91
N ALA A 19 -3.38 7.49 -9.22
CA ALA A 19 -3.25 6.92 -7.89
C ALA A 19 -2.31 5.72 -7.90
N ALA A 20 -1.64 5.46 -6.78
CA ALA A 20 -0.67 4.39 -6.65
C ALA A 20 -1.11 3.32 -5.65
N ILE A 21 -1.03 2.06 -6.06
CA ILE A 21 -1.17 0.88 -5.19
C ILE A 21 0.12 0.07 -5.22
N GLY A 22 0.44 -0.61 -4.12
CA GLY A 22 1.63 -1.44 -4.06
C GLY A 22 1.80 -2.15 -2.74
N TYR A 23 2.93 -2.86 -2.61
CA TYR A 23 3.36 -3.47 -1.36
C TYR A 23 4.61 -2.76 -0.82
N ASP A 24 4.60 -2.45 0.46
CA ASP A 24 5.72 -1.89 1.22
C ASP A 24 6.38 -3.02 2.04
N PRO A 25 7.59 -3.51 1.68
CA PRO A 25 8.26 -4.57 2.43
C PRO A 25 8.71 -4.18 3.84
N PRO A 26 9.28 -2.98 4.08
CA PRO A 26 9.56 -2.50 5.43
C PRO A 26 8.34 -2.55 6.37
N LEU A 27 7.18 -2.08 5.91
CA LEU A 27 5.93 -2.07 6.69
C LEU A 27 5.11 -3.35 6.53
N ARG A 28 5.49 -4.25 5.64
CA ARG A 28 4.78 -5.52 5.35
C ARG A 28 3.28 -5.31 5.09
N THR A 29 2.93 -4.24 4.39
CA THR A 29 1.55 -3.83 4.15
C THR A 29 1.35 -3.42 2.70
N LEU A 30 0.15 -3.66 2.20
CA LEU A 30 -0.33 -2.99 0.99
C LEU A 30 -0.61 -1.52 1.30
N PHE A 31 -0.34 -0.65 0.34
CA PHE A 31 -0.60 0.79 0.44
C PHE A 31 -1.46 1.27 -0.72
N LEU A 32 -2.19 2.36 -0.48
CA LEU A 32 -2.93 3.11 -1.49
C LEU A 32 -2.66 4.60 -1.29
N GLN A 33 -2.29 5.28 -2.36
CA GLN A 33 -2.00 6.71 -2.40
C GLN A 33 -2.80 7.34 -3.53
N ALA A 34 -3.63 8.35 -3.23
CA ALA A 34 -4.29 9.17 -4.23
C ALA A 34 -4.17 10.65 -3.84
N PHE A 35 -3.73 11.48 -4.79
CA PHE A 35 -3.48 12.90 -4.67
C PHE A 35 -3.85 13.62 -5.98
N PRO A 36 -5.10 14.07 -6.16
CA PRO A 36 -5.52 14.76 -7.36
C PRO A 36 -4.90 16.15 -7.41
N ASP A 37 -4.79 16.63 -8.63
CA ASP A 37 -4.09 17.82 -9.05
C ASP A 37 -4.89 19.12 -8.78
N GLY A 38 -4.50 19.78 -7.69
CA GLY A 38 -4.29 21.24 -7.59
C GLY A 38 -5.48 22.22 -7.70
N THR A 39 -6.70 21.80 -8.05
CA THR A 39 -7.82 22.75 -8.29
C THR A 39 -9.03 22.63 -7.36
N GLY A 40 -9.09 21.68 -6.42
CA GLY A 40 -10.25 21.58 -5.54
C GLY A 40 -10.03 20.74 -4.29
N ASP A 41 -10.32 21.34 -3.15
CA ASP A 41 -10.19 20.86 -1.77
C ASP A 41 -10.70 19.44 -1.51
N ASP A 42 -9.84 18.44 -1.71
CA ASP A 42 -9.73 17.17 -0.96
C ASP A 42 -9.88 15.86 -1.77
N ILE A 43 -8.75 15.24 -2.15
CA ILE A 43 -8.51 13.80 -1.93
C ILE A 43 -7.04 13.65 -1.50
N ALA A 44 -6.75 13.69 -0.20
CA ALA A 44 -5.49 13.17 0.31
C ALA A 44 -5.71 11.77 0.89
N LEU A 45 -5.82 10.75 0.02
CA LEU A 45 -5.96 9.37 0.48
C LEU A 45 -4.59 8.73 0.61
N TRP A 46 -4.20 8.45 1.85
CA TRP A 46 -3.05 7.59 2.13
C TRP A 46 -3.44 6.49 3.13
N LEU A 47 -3.26 5.24 2.70
CA LEU A 47 -3.45 4.02 3.47
C LEU A 47 -2.17 3.17 3.41
N GLY A 48 -1.92 2.34 4.42
CA GLY A 48 -0.74 1.46 4.49
C GLY A 48 0.47 2.15 5.10
N THR A 49 0.28 2.95 6.15
CA THR A 49 1.33 3.74 6.80
C THR A 49 1.88 3.08 8.07
N SER A 50 1.36 1.91 8.45
CA SER A 50 1.70 1.20 9.68
C SER A 50 2.12 -0.24 9.38
N ASP A 51 2.95 -0.81 10.25
CA ASP A 51 3.38 -2.22 10.14
C ASP A 51 2.17 -3.15 10.08
N ARG A 52 2.12 -4.00 9.05
CA ARG A 52 1.10 -5.02 8.78
C ARG A 52 -0.33 -4.50 8.80
N GLN A 53 -0.54 -3.24 8.40
CA GLN A 53 -1.87 -2.63 8.44
C GLN A 53 -2.87 -3.33 7.50
N PHE A 54 -2.45 -3.67 6.28
CA PHE A 54 -3.26 -4.28 5.25
C PHE A 54 -2.50 -5.43 4.57
N GLU A 55 -2.81 -6.66 4.94
CA GLU A 55 -2.19 -7.86 4.35
C GLU A 55 -2.96 -8.42 3.15
N THR A 56 -4.15 -7.89 2.86
CA THR A 56 -4.99 -8.33 1.73
C THR A 56 -5.57 -7.16 0.96
N ILE A 57 -5.74 -7.31 -0.36
CA ILE A 57 -6.36 -6.30 -1.22
C ILE A 57 -7.78 -5.98 -0.73
N ASN A 58 -8.52 -6.98 -0.25
CA ASN A 58 -9.87 -6.79 0.27
C ASN A 58 -9.91 -5.92 1.54
N ALA A 59 -8.93 -6.06 2.44
CA ALA A 59 -8.82 -5.21 3.63
C ALA A 59 -8.51 -3.76 3.26
N LEU A 60 -7.61 -3.55 2.29
CA LEU A 60 -7.29 -2.24 1.76
C LEU A 60 -8.51 -1.61 1.05
N HIS A 61 -9.26 -2.40 0.28
CA HIS A 61 -10.48 -1.99 -0.41
C HIS A 61 -11.58 -1.57 0.57
N THR A 62 -11.83 -2.37 1.59
CA THR A 62 -12.80 -2.03 2.65
C THR A 62 -12.42 -0.72 3.35
N ALA A 63 -11.13 -0.49 3.61
CA ALA A 63 -10.64 0.74 4.22
C ALA A 63 -10.81 1.95 3.28
N ALA A 64 -10.55 1.80 1.98
CA ALA A 64 -10.81 2.84 0.99
C ALA A 64 -12.31 3.19 0.94
N GLN A 65 -13.18 2.18 0.89
CA GLN A 65 -14.64 2.36 0.88
C GLN A 65 -15.16 3.06 2.14
N SER A 66 -14.59 2.77 3.31
CA SER A 66 -14.95 3.46 4.55
C SER A 66 -14.63 4.96 4.53
N ARG A 67 -13.70 5.38 3.67
CA ARG A 67 -13.33 6.77 3.42
C ARG A 67 -14.05 7.37 2.21
N GLY A 68 -14.98 6.64 1.60
CA GLY A 68 -15.74 7.07 0.43
C GLY A 68 -14.99 6.93 -0.90
N PHE A 69 -13.96 6.08 -0.96
CA PHE A 69 -13.18 5.81 -2.17
C PHE A 69 -13.33 4.37 -2.66
N ASP A 70 -13.29 4.18 -3.98
CA ASP A 70 -13.25 2.89 -4.64
C ASP A 70 -12.15 2.87 -5.69
N PHE A 71 -11.45 1.75 -5.83
CA PHE A 71 -10.38 1.56 -6.81
C PHE A 71 -10.55 0.26 -7.62
N MET A 72 -11.67 -0.43 -7.41
CA MET A 72 -12.01 -1.66 -8.10
C MET A 72 -12.91 -1.36 -9.31
N PRO A 73 -12.80 -2.15 -10.39
CA PRO A 73 -11.87 -3.27 -10.56
C PRO A 73 -10.43 -2.82 -10.85
N LEU A 74 -9.45 -3.55 -10.32
CA LEU A 74 -8.05 -3.39 -10.71
C LEU A 74 -7.82 -3.85 -12.16
N PRO A 75 -6.91 -3.19 -12.90
CA PRO A 75 -6.39 -3.73 -14.15
C PRO A 75 -5.87 -5.16 -13.98
N HIS A 76 -6.11 -6.01 -14.99
CA HIS A 76 -5.88 -7.46 -14.90
C HIS A 76 -4.41 -7.82 -14.62
N ASP A 77 -3.50 -7.09 -15.24
CA ASP A 77 -2.05 -7.16 -15.00
C ASP A 77 -1.70 -6.86 -13.54
N ILE A 78 -2.22 -5.77 -12.99
CA ILE A 78 -1.95 -5.38 -11.60
C ILE A 78 -2.56 -6.38 -10.62
N ALA A 79 -3.78 -6.87 -10.90
CA ALA A 79 -4.44 -7.88 -10.08
C ALA A 79 -3.67 -9.22 -10.03
N ALA A 80 -2.90 -9.54 -11.09
CA ALA A 80 -2.05 -10.72 -11.14
C ALA A 80 -0.68 -10.47 -10.47
N GLN A 81 -0.06 -9.31 -10.69
CA GLN A 81 1.29 -9.01 -10.21
C GLN A 81 1.34 -8.67 -8.72
N LEU A 82 0.37 -7.92 -8.19
CA LEU A 82 0.39 -7.44 -6.81
C LEU A 82 0.44 -8.57 -5.76
N PRO A 83 -0.30 -9.69 -5.91
CA PRO A 83 -0.16 -10.86 -5.03
C PRO A 83 1.18 -11.59 -5.17
N GLU A 84 1.77 -11.62 -6.38
CA GLU A 84 3.09 -12.22 -6.60
C GLU A 84 4.18 -11.43 -5.89
N ASP A 85 4.13 -10.09 -5.97
CA ASP A 85 5.05 -9.22 -5.24
C ASP A 85 4.89 -9.36 -3.73
N LEU A 86 3.65 -9.43 -3.24
CA LEU A 86 3.37 -9.69 -1.82
C LEU A 86 4.05 -11.00 -1.39
N ALA A 87 3.91 -12.07 -2.16
CA ALA A 87 4.52 -13.36 -1.84
C ALA A 87 6.05 -13.31 -1.90
N GLN A 88 6.61 -12.68 -2.94
CA GLN A 88 8.05 -12.58 -3.15
C GLN A 88 8.71 -11.71 -2.06
N GLU A 89 8.16 -10.53 -1.79
CA GLU A 89 8.73 -9.57 -0.85
C GLU A 89 8.47 -9.96 0.62
N ALA A 90 7.36 -10.66 0.93
CA ALA A 90 7.14 -11.24 2.25
C ALA A 90 8.05 -12.45 2.55
N SER A 91 8.57 -13.12 1.51
CA SER A 91 9.49 -14.25 1.64
C SER A 91 10.96 -13.84 1.84
N GLY A 92 11.25 -12.53 1.80
CA GLY A 92 12.60 -12.01 2.02
C GLY A 92 13.17 -12.44 3.38
N PRO A 93 14.50 -12.64 3.48
CA PRO A 93 15.12 -12.97 4.76
C PRO A 93 14.76 -11.90 5.81
N PRO A 94 14.71 -12.28 7.12
CA PRO A 94 14.58 -11.30 8.19
C PRO A 94 15.57 -10.17 7.95
N HIS A 95 15.16 -8.93 8.19
CA HIS A 95 16.02 -7.77 7.99
C HIS A 95 17.17 -7.82 9.02
N ASP A 96 18.17 -8.67 8.79
CA ASP A 96 19.42 -8.80 9.52
C ASP A 96 20.39 -7.67 9.14
N GLY A 97 19.84 -6.45 9.08
CA GLY A 97 20.59 -5.25 8.80
C GLY A 97 21.41 -4.78 10.00
N PRO A 98 22.18 -3.69 9.84
CA PRO A 98 23.02 -3.12 10.90
C PRO A 98 22.25 -2.82 12.20
N LEU A 99 20.97 -2.46 12.08
CA LEU A 99 20.10 -2.22 13.23
C LEU A 99 19.73 -3.50 13.98
N ALA A 100 19.40 -4.59 13.27
CA ALA A 100 19.10 -5.87 13.90
C ALA A 100 20.34 -6.45 14.59
N GLU A 101 21.51 -6.29 13.98
CA GLU A 101 22.79 -6.64 14.60
C GLU A 101 23.09 -5.80 15.86
N LEU A 102 22.83 -4.49 15.82
CA LEU A 102 22.96 -3.61 16.98
C LEU A 102 22.02 -4.05 18.12
N LEU A 103 20.76 -4.38 17.81
CA LEU A 103 19.79 -4.84 18.81
C LEU A 103 20.20 -6.17 19.46
N ARG A 104 20.70 -7.14 18.68
CA ARG A 104 21.25 -8.40 19.22
C ARG A 104 22.39 -8.16 20.22
N ARG A 105 23.29 -7.22 19.90
CA ARG A 105 24.41 -6.85 20.78
C ARG A 105 23.93 -6.20 22.08
N LEU A 106 22.87 -5.41 22.03
CA LEU A 106 22.29 -4.76 23.20
C LEU A 106 21.55 -5.76 24.11
N GLN A 107 20.94 -6.81 23.55
CA GLN A 107 20.23 -7.85 24.30
C GLN A 107 21.15 -8.94 24.89
N SER A 108 22.42 -8.98 24.49
CA SER A 108 23.42 -9.95 24.96
C SER A 108 24.24 -9.45 26.16
N LYS A 109 23.83 -8.36 26.81
CA LYS A 109 24.42 -7.78 28.03
C LYS A 109 23.39 -7.76 29.14
#